data_AF-A0A0F8XL63-F1
#
_entry.id   AF-A0A0F8XL63-F1
#
_cell.length_a   1.000
_cell.length_b   1.000
_cell.length_c   1.000
_cell.angle_alpha   90.00
_cell.angle_beta   90.00
_cell.angle_gamma   90.00
#
_symmetry.space_group_name_H-M   'P 1'
#
loop_
_entity.id
_entity.type
_entity.pdbx_description
1 polymer ?
#
loop_
_entity_poly.entity_id
_entity_poly.type
_entity_poly.pdbx_seq_one_letter_code
_entity_poly.pdbx_strand_id
1 'polypeptide(L)'
;MPKTKNEQTVGRPEPEFKFGIITVIWIVIGFIASWINMILILRYMEIWSYLTIIFTTIIPGVIIGLKDRYWGYGYMGGFAIAGIPFAFINPAHGYLFIGWYTFATALFIFVIILLIFWRGWRSISAIKRY
;
A
#
# COMPACT_ATOMS: atom_id res chain seq x y z
N MET A 1 -5.10 22.68 28.12
CA MET A 1 -5.03 21.54 27.18
C MET A 1 -3.82 21.73 26.28
N PRO A 2 -2.73 20.97 26.41
CA PRO A 2 -1.62 21.08 25.48
C PRO A 2 -1.97 20.38 24.16
N LYS A 3 -1.73 21.08 23.06
CA LYS A 3 -1.94 20.67 21.67
C LYS A 3 -1.21 19.34 21.40
N THR A 4 -1.92 18.35 20.86
CA THR A 4 -1.34 17.16 20.26
C THR A 4 -0.39 17.60 19.14
N LYS A 5 0.92 17.57 19.40
CA LYS A 5 1.94 17.73 18.35
C LYS A 5 1.75 16.57 17.37
N ASN A 6 1.40 16.88 16.13
CA ASN A 6 1.58 15.96 15.01
C ASN A 6 3.09 15.74 14.86
N GLU A 7 3.63 14.76 15.57
CA GLU A 7 5.03 14.40 15.48
C GLU A 7 5.29 13.74 14.13
N GLN A 8 6.05 14.43 13.30
CA GLN A 8 6.50 13.93 12.01
C GLN A 8 7.51 12.79 12.26
N THR A 9 7.18 11.57 11.85
CA THR A 9 8.02 10.37 12.05
C THR A 9 9.21 10.29 11.08
N VAL A 10 9.32 11.27 10.19
CA VAL A 10 10.41 11.48 9.23
C VAL A 10 11.77 11.65 9.93
N GLY A 11 12.67 10.68 9.74
CA GLY A 11 14.05 10.72 10.25
C GLY A 11 14.25 10.25 11.70
N ARG A 12 13.30 9.52 12.31
CA ARG A 12 13.57 8.81 13.58
C ARG A 12 14.50 7.61 13.35
N PRO A 13 15.39 7.29 14.32
CA PRO A 13 16.18 6.06 14.28
C PRO A 13 15.24 4.86 14.16
N GLU A 14 15.63 3.90 13.33
CA GLU A 14 14.78 2.80 12.90
C GLU A 14 14.10 2.12 14.11
N PRO A 15 12.77 2.20 14.25
CA PRO A 15 12.09 1.26 15.12
C PRO A 15 12.34 -0.14 14.53
N GLU A 16 12.76 -1.08 15.37
CA GLU A 16 12.82 -2.50 15.03
C GLU A 16 11.51 -2.92 14.36
N PHE A 17 11.58 -3.86 13.41
CA PHE A 17 10.43 -4.34 12.65
C PHE A 17 9.38 -4.95 13.60
N LYS A 18 8.46 -4.14 14.12
CA LYS A 18 7.38 -4.57 15.00
C LYS A 18 6.17 -4.84 14.13
N PHE A 19 6.00 -6.11 13.74
CA PHE A 19 4.73 -6.62 13.19
C PHE A 19 3.65 -6.51 14.27
N GLY A 20 3.08 -5.30 14.40
CA GLY A 20 2.04 -5.01 15.36
C GLY A 20 0.65 -5.31 14.81
N ILE A 21 -0.33 -5.40 15.71
CA ILE A 21 -1.76 -5.56 15.38
C ILE A 21 -2.22 -4.49 14.38
N ILE A 22 -1.70 -3.25 14.48
CA ILE A 22 -2.07 -2.16 13.59
C ILE A 22 -1.60 -2.42 12.14
N THR A 23 -0.41 -3.01 11.96
CA THR A 23 0.07 -3.43 10.63
C THR A 23 -0.88 -4.46 10.00
N VAL A 24 -1.38 -5.41 10.79
CA VAL A 24 -2.36 -6.40 10.34
C VAL A 24 -3.68 -5.75 9.93
N ILE A 25 -4.16 -4.77 10.70
CA ILE A 25 -5.35 -3.99 10.34
C ILE A 25 -5.16 -3.31 8.98
N TRP A 26 -4.00 -2.70 8.73
CA TRP A 26 -3.72 -2.09 7.44
C TRP A 26 -3.62 -3.09 6.29
N ILE A 27 -3.10 -4.31 6.53
CA ILE A 27 -3.15 -5.40 5.55
C ILE A 27 -4.60 -5.72 5.16
N VAL A 28 -5.48 -5.89 6.15
CA VAL A 28 -6.90 -6.18 5.90
C VAL A 28 -7.58 -5.04 5.15
N ILE A 29 -7.33 -3.79 5.53
CA ILE A 29 -7.86 -2.62 4.83
C ILE A 29 -7.38 -2.57 3.38
N GLY A 30 -6.08 -2.78 3.15
CA GLY A 30 -5.51 -2.81 1.79
C GLY A 30 -6.11 -3.91 0.94
N PHE A 31 -6.31 -5.09 1.53
CA PHE A 31 -6.95 -6.22 0.86
C PHE A 31 -8.37 -5.91 0.42
N ILE A 32 -9.20 -5.35 1.32
CA ILE A 32 -10.57 -4.96 1.01
C ILE A 32 -10.60 -3.85 -0.05
N ALA A 33 -9.73 -2.85 0.06
CA ALA A 33 -9.63 -1.75 -0.91
C ALA A 33 -9.30 -2.25 -2.32
N SER A 34 -8.34 -3.17 -2.43
CA SER A 34 -8.00 -3.83 -3.70
C SER A 34 -9.16 -4.63 -4.26
N TRP A 35 -9.88 -5.35 -3.41
CA TRP A 35 -11.05 -6.12 -3.84
C TRP A 35 -12.14 -5.24 -4.44
N ILE A 36 -12.48 -4.14 -3.76
CA ILE A 36 -13.45 -3.15 -4.25
C ILE A 36 -12.95 -2.52 -5.55
N ASN A 37 -11.66 -2.21 -5.65
CA ASN A 37 -11.06 -1.64 -6.85
C ASN A 37 -11.20 -2.57 -8.06
N MET A 38 -10.89 -3.86 -7.88
CA MET A 38 -11.04 -4.85 -8.96
C MET A 38 -12.51 -5.06 -9.35
N ILE A 39 -13.46 -5.06 -8.40
CA ILE A 39 -14.90 -5.07 -8.71
C ILE A 39 -15.29 -3.85 -9.56
N LEU A 40 -14.73 -2.67 -9.24
CA LEU A 40 -14.98 -1.46 -10.01
C LEU A 40 -14.44 -1.58 -11.44
N ILE A 41 -13.22 -2.12 -11.60
CA ILE A 41 -12.63 -2.38 -12.93
C ILE A 41 -13.49 -3.33 -13.74
N LEU A 42 -13.99 -4.40 -13.14
CA LEU A 42 -14.90 -5.34 -13.79
C LEU A 42 -16.19 -4.67 -14.27
N ARG A 43 -16.72 -3.74 -13.47
CA ARG A 43 -18.02 -3.12 -13.77
C ARG A 43 -17.94 -2.15 -14.94
N TYR A 44 -16.88 -1.38 -15.00
CA TYR A 44 -16.74 -0.31 -16.00
C TYR A 44 -15.96 -0.78 -17.24
N MET A 45 -15.03 -1.73 -17.11
CA MET A 45 -14.21 -2.28 -18.21
C MET A 45 -13.48 -1.26 -19.10
N GLU A 46 -13.39 -0.01 -18.65
CA GLU A 46 -12.68 1.06 -19.33
C GLU A 46 -11.19 1.04 -18.98
N ILE A 47 -10.35 1.45 -19.94
CA ILE A 47 -8.90 1.59 -19.73
C ILE A 47 -8.56 2.46 -18.50
N TRP A 48 -9.38 3.48 -18.25
CA TRP A 48 -9.25 4.39 -17.09
C TRP A 48 -9.43 3.68 -15.76
N SER A 49 -10.22 2.61 -15.72
CA SER A 49 -10.46 1.85 -14.49
C SER A 49 -9.16 1.19 -14.01
N TYR A 50 -8.29 0.75 -14.91
CA TYR A 50 -7.00 0.16 -14.54
C TYR A 50 -6.03 1.16 -13.89
N LEU A 51 -6.14 2.45 -14.22
CA LEU A 51 -5.35 3.50 -13.57
C LEU A 51 -5.76 3.72 -12.11
N THR A 52 -6.99 3.34 -11.74
CA THR A 52 -7.46 3.48 -10.35
C THR A 52 -6.66 2.62 -9.38
N ILE A 53 -6.05 1.51 -9.83
CA ILE A 53 -5.12 0.68 -9.02
C ILE A 53 -3.96 1.54 -8.52
N ILE A 54 -3.39 2.37 -9.40
CA ILE A 54 -2.24 3.23 -9.09
C ILE A 54 -2.64 4.24 -8.01
N PHE A 55 -3.75 4.94 -8.18
CA PHE A 55 -4.19 5.96 -7.23
C PHE A 55 -4.63 5.36 -5.89
N THR A 56 -5.37 4.26 -5.90
CA THR A 56 -5.84 3.58 -4.69
C THR A 56 -4.73 2.85 -3.94
N THR A 57 -3.61 2.53 -4.60
CA THR A 57 -2.42 1.98 -3.93
C THR A 57 -1.50 3.08 -3.42
N ILE A 58 -1.10 4.03 -4.29
CA ILE A 58 -0.07 5.03 -3.99
C ILE A 58 -0.56 6.06 -2.98
N ILE A 59 -1.72 6.69 -3.20
CA ILE A 59 -2.14 7.82 -2.36
C ILE A 59 -2.32 7.36 -0.90
N PRO A 60 -3.12 6.31 -0.61
CA PRO A 60 -3.25 5.84 0.76
C PRO A 60 -1.95 5.26 1.29
N GLY A 61 -1.23 4.46 0.48
CA GLY A 61 0.04 3.84 0.89
C GLY A 61 1.10 4.85 1.32
N VAL A 62 1.23 5.97 0.61
CA VAL A 62 2.15 7.06 0.95
C VAL A 62 1.65 7.83 2.18
N ILE A 63 0.37 8.22 2.24
CA ILE A 63 -0.18 8.97 3.38
C ILE A 63 -0.02 8.17 4.68
N ILE A 64 -0.35 6.87 4.65
CA ILE A 64 -0.20 5.97 5.79
C ILE A 64 1.28 5.77 6.12
N GLY A 65 2.12 5.55 5.10
CA GLY A 65 3.57 5.36 5.23
C GLY A 65 4.30 6.55 5.83
N LEU A 66 3.84 7.78 5.56
CA LEU A 66 4.36 9.00 6.18
C LEU A 66 4.06 9.08 7.68
N LYS A 67 3.01 8.42 8.16
CA LYS A 67 2.71 8.29 9.59
C LYS A 67 3.52 7.14 10.19
N ASP A 68 3.45 5.95 9.59
CA ASP A 68 4.24 4.78 9.97
C ASP A 68 4.54 3.92 8.73
N ARG A 69 5.83 3.67 8.46
CA ARG A 69 6.28 2.92 7.29
C ARG A 69 5.67 1.52 7.21
N TYR A 70 5.56 0.83 8.34
CA TYR A 70 5.08 -0.54 8.39
C TYR A 70 3.59 -0.61 8.12
N TRP A 71 2.84 0.41 8.50
CA TRP A 71 1.42 0.52 8.17
C TRP A 71 1.22 0.74 6.68
N GLY A 72 2.03 1.61 6.06
CA GLY A 72 2.05 1.79 4.61
C GLY A 72 2.40 0.48 3.90
N TYR A 73 3.42 -0.24 4.37
CA TYR A 73 3.79 -1.54 3.82
C TYR A 73 2.70 -2.60 4.01
N GLY A 74 2.04 -2.61 5.17
CA GLY A 74 0.90 -3.47 5.44
C GLY A 74 -0.23 -3.22 4.44
N TYR A 75 -0.64 -1.97 4.27
CA TYR A 75 -1.65 -1.58 3.29
C TYR A 75 -1.30 -2.02 1.88
N MET A 76 -0.10 -1.67 1.38
CA MET A 76 0.32 -2.00 0.02
C MET A 76 0.48 -3.51 -0.21
N GLY A 77 1.00 -4.23 0.80
CA GLY A 77 1.12 -5.68 0.75
C GLY A 77 -0.24 -6.38 0.73
N GLY A 78 -1.18 -5.95 1.58
CA GLY A 78 -2.55 -6.45 1.56
C GLY A 78 -3.26 -6.17 0.24
N PHE A 79 -3.05 -4.97 -0.32
CA PHE A 79 -3.60 -4.58 -1.61
C PHE A 79 -3.09 -5.48 -2.74
N ALA A 80 -1.79 -5.74 -2.79
CA ALA A 80 -1.21 -6.62 -3.81
C ALA A 80 -1.74 -8.06 -3.67
N ILE A 81 -1.68 -8.62 -2.46
CA ILE A 81 -2.04 -10.02 -2.19
C ILE A 81 -3.49 -10.31 -2.57
N ALA A 82 -4.42 -9.36 -2.41
CA ALA A 82 -5.82 -9.52 -2.80
C ALA A 82 -6.03 -9.89 -4.28
N GLY A 83 -5.11 -9.49 -5.18
CA GLY A 83 -5.19 -9.84 -6.60
C GLY A 83 -5.09 -11.35 -6.86
N ILE A 84 -4.36 -12.09 -6.02
CA ILE A 84 -4.17 -13.53 -6.16
C ILE A 84 -5.50 -14.29 -5.96
N PRO A 85 -6.15 -14.27 -4.79
CA PRO A 85 -7.41 -14.97 -4.59
C PRO A 85 -8.52 -14.44 -5.51
N PHE A 86 -8.52 -13.15 -5.88
CA PHE A 86 -9.47 -12.63 -6.86
C PHE A 86 -9.33 -13.31 -8.23
N ALA A 87 -8.12 -13.68 -8.64
CA ALA A 87 -7.88 -14.39 -9.89
C ALA A 87 -8.45 -15.82 -9.92
N PHE A 88 -8.73 -16.42 -8.75
CA PHE A 88 -9.12 -17.84 -8.63
C PHE A 88 -10.51 -18.09 -8.04
N ILE A 89 -10.97 -17.24 -7.11
CA ILE A 89 -12.18 -17.49 -6.32
C ILE A 89 -13.46 -17.11 -7.07
N ASN A 90 -13.36 -16.26 -8.09
CA ASN A 90 -14.52 -15.74 -8.80
C ASN A 90 -14.65 -16.31 -10.24
N PRO A 91 -15.30 -17.46 -10.43
CA PRO A 91 -15.73 -17.90 -11.76
C PRO A 91 -16.90 -17.07 -12.31
N ALA A 92 -17.67 -16.35 -11.47
CA ALA A 92 -18.79 -15.50 -11.93
C ALA A 92 -18.34 -14.18 -12.60
N HIS A 93 -17.11 -13.74 -12.33
CA HIS A 93 -16.50 -12.53 -12.92
C HIS A 93 -15.03 -12.79 -13.30
N GLY A 94 -14.78 -13.97 -13.87
CA GLY A 94 -13.46 -14.54 -14.10
C GLY A 94 -12.60 -13.78 -15.09
N TYR A 95 -11.82 -12.82 -14.59
CA TYR A 95 -10.72 -12.25 -15.35
C TYR A 95 -9.43 -12.48 -14.59
N LEU A 96 -8.80 -13.64 -14.87
CA LEU A 96 -7.43 -13.93 -14.43
C LEU A 96 -6.52 -12.72 -14.67
N PHE A 97 -6.71 -12.06 -15.81
CA PHE A 97 -5.98 -10.86 -16.16
C PHE A 97 -6.09 -9.75 -15.10
N ILE A 98 -7.30 -9.42 -14.62
CA ILE A 98 -7.49 -8.31 -13.67
C ILE A 98 -6.83 -8.62 -12.32
N GLY A 99 -7.02 -9.84 -11.81
CA GLY A 99 -6.41 -10.26 -10.55
C GLY A 99 -4.88 -10.22 -10.61
N TRP A 100 -4.29 -10.83 -11.64
CA TRP A 100 -2.83 -10.85 -11.82
C TRP A 100 -2.24 -9.49 -12.19
N TYR A 101 -2.95 -8.68 -12.99
CA TYR A 101 -2.55 -7.32 -13.31
C TYR A 101 -2.52 -6.45 -12.04
N THR A 102 -3.53 -6.57 -11.19
CA THR A 102 -3.60 -5.85 -9.90
C THR A 102 -2.46 -6.28 -8.98
N PHE A 103 -2.22 -7.59 -8.85
CA PHE A 103 -1.10 -8.11 -8.07
C PHE A 103 0.25 -7.58 -8.57
N ALA A 104 0.53 -7.70 -9.87
CA ALA A 104 1.80 -7.28 -10.46
C ALA A 104 2.00 -5.77 -10.34
N THR A 105 0.98 -4.97 -10.64
CA THR A 105 1.04 -3.50 -10.58
C THR A 105 1.25 -3.02 -9.16
N ALA A 106 0.48 -3.56 -8.20
CA ALA A 106 0.60 -3.18 -6.79
C ALA A 106 1.94 -3.62 -6.20
N LEU A 107 2.44 -4.81 -6.56
CA LEU A 107 3.76 -5.28 -6.13
C LEU A 107 4.87 -4.40 -6.69
N PHE A 108 4.79 -4.02 -7.97
CA PHE A 108 5.74 -3.12 -8.60
C PHE A 108 5.78 -1.75 -7.91
N ILE A 109 4.61 -1.16 -7.66
CA ILE A 109 4.47 0.10 -6.91
C ILE A 109 5.05 -0.05 -5.50
N PHE A 110 4.74 -1.16 -4.81
CA PHE A 110 5.25 -1.43 -3.47
C PHE A 110 6.78 -1.44 -3.45
N VAL A 111 7.43 -2.12 -4.42
CA VAL A 111 8.89 -2.15 -4.54
C VAL A 111 9.46 -0.75 -4.80
N ILE A 112 8.87 0.03 -5.70
CA ILE A 112 9.30 1.41 -5.96
C ILE A 112 9.23 2.25 -4.68
N ILE A 113 8.09 2.19 -3.98
CA ILE A 113 7.88 2.97 -2.76
C ILE A 113 8.83 2.51 -1.64
N LEU A 114 9.06 1.20 -1.52
CA LEU A 114 10.05 0.63 -0.60
C LEU A 114 11.45 1.22 -0.87
N LEU A 115 11.87 1.27 -2.13
CA LEU A 115 13.17 1.84 -2.52
C LEU A 115 13.24 3.36 -2.26
N ILE A 116 12.18 4.11 -2.55
CA ILE A 116 12.10 5.56 -2.28
C ILE A 116 12.20 5.83 -0.79
N PHE A 117 11.39 5.14 0.04
CA PHE A 117 11.47 5.31 1.49
C PHE A 117 12.84 4.89 2.01
N TRP A 118 13.41 3.79 1.51
CA TRP A 118 14.73 3.34 1.97
C TRP A 118 15.84 4.34 1.65
N ARG A 119 15.83 4.96 0.47
CA ARG A 119 16.82 5.97 0.07
C ARG A 119 16.56 7.32 0.76
N GLY A 120 15.32 7.79 0.75
CA GLY A 120 14.91 9.07 1.33
C GLY A 120 15.15 9.15 2.83
N TRP A 121 14.85 8.07 3.57
CA TRP A 121 15.05 8.07 5.03
C TRP A 121 16.51 7.98 5.44
N ARG A 122 17.33 7.19 4.73
CA ARG A 122 18.78 7.17 4.97
C ARG A 122 19.38 8.56 4.82
N SER A 123 18.96 9.30 3.80
CA SER A 123 19.40 10.68 3.59
C SER A 123 19.01 11.61 4.73
N ILE A 124 17.76 11.55 5.21
CA ILE A 124 17.28 12.45 6.28
C ILE A 124 17.89 12.09 7.64
N SER A 125 18.03 10.80 7.94
CA SER A 125 18.67 10.33 9.18
C SER A 125 20.14 10.73 9.27
N ALA A 126 20.85 10.81 8.13
CA ALA A 126 22.22 11.28 8.06
C ALA A 126 22.36 12.78 8.35
N ILE A 127 21.41 13.61 7.90
CA ILE A 127 21.40 15.06 8.17
C ILE A 127 21.21 15.34 9.65
N LYS A 128 20.36 14.58 10.34
CA LYS A 128 20.03 14.80 11.76
C LYS A 128 21.15 14.38 12.74
N ARG A 129 22.22 13.74 12.25
CA ARG A 129 23.39 13.34 13.03
C ARG A 129 24.45 14.44 13.14
N TYR A 130 24.32 15.51 12.36
CA TYR A 130 25.09 16.75 12.46
C TYR A 130 24.23 17.87 13.03
#